data_AF-A0A7M4DLD6-F1
#
_entry.id   AF-A0A7M4DLD6-F1
#
_cell.length_a   1.000
_cell.length_b   1.000
_cell.length_c   1.000
_cell.angle_alpha   90.00
_cell.angle_beta   90.00
_cell.angle_gamma   90.00
#
_symmetry.space_group_name_H-M   'P 1'
#
loop_
_entity.id
_entity.type
_entity.pdbx_description
1 polymer ?
#
loop_
_entity_poly.entity_id
_entity_poly.type
_entity_poly.pdbx_seq_one_letter_code
_entity_poly.pdbx_strand_id
1 'polypeptide(L)'
;MPDGWTPPPELSRLVDLDHDRGARRGYPEAVYCEGKSTAQVALIAAAYASRHRRATAQPTVAGDGASTGPVESAEVAATSTLSPPSAVLFTRASAEHAAAILAELPDAVDDREARLVAWPPTPPEPTGGLVVVAAAGTSDLPVAREAELTARYLGRRTELVMDVGVAGLHRVLARLDLLRSAAAIVVVAGMDGALPAVVAGLVSAPVVAVPTSVGYGAAFSGLAPLLSMLNACAPGVGVVNIDNGYGGGHLAAQIAATAAPDVSSGPNDR
;
A
#
# COMPACT_ATOMS: atom_id res chain seq x y z
N MET A 1 -14.38 -5.65 19.00
CA MET A 1 -13.77 -4.33 19.19
C MET A 1 -13.21 -4.24 20.60
N PRO A 2 -11.90 -4.46 20.82
CA PRO A 2 -11.32 -4.56 22.16
C PRO A 2 -11.26 -3.23 22.95
N ASP A 3 -11.46 -2.07 22.29
CA ASP A 3 -11.08 -0.77 22.87
C ASP A 3 -12.24 0.16 23.25
N GLY A 4 -13.49 -0.31 23.24
CA GLY A 4 -14.66 0.48 23.66
C GLY A 4 -14.93 1.76 22.83
N TRP A 5 -14.26 1.94 21.70
CA TRP A 5 -14.55 3.02 20.76
C TRP A 5 -15.77 2.65 19.90
N THR A 6 -16.76 3.53 19.89
CA THR A 6 -17.96 3.40 19.05
C THR A 6 -17.90 4.48 17.97
N PRO A 7 -18.02 4.13 16.67
CA PRO A 7 -18.08 5.14 15.63
C PRO A 7 -19.31 6.05 15.83
N PRO A 8 -19.27 7.30 15.34
CA PRO A 8 -20.47 8.13 15.26
C PRO A 8 -21.61 7.34 14.58
N PRO A 9 -22.88 7.48 15.00
CA PRO A 9 -23.98 6.69 14.45
C PRO A 9 -24.12 6.77 12.92
N GLU A 10 -23.70 7.89 12.34
CA GLU A 10 -23.66 8.11 10.90
C GLU A 10 -22.61 7.24 10.21
N LEU A 11 -21.41 7.10 10.80
CA LEU A 11 -20.35 6.23 10.29
C LEU A 11 -20.68 4.75 10.46
N SER A 12 -21.26 4.36 11.61
CA SER A 12 -21.67 2.98 11.89
C SER A 12 -22.74 2.43 10.94
N ARG A 13 -23.48 3.32 10.25
CA ARG A 13 -24.45 2.97 9.20
C ARG A 13 -23.81 2.88 7.80
N LEU A 14 -22.59 3.37 7.64
CA LEU A 14 -21.89 3.51 6.37
C LEU A 14 -20.74 2.51 6.21
N VAL A 15 -19.95 2.29 7.27
CA VAL A 15 -18.77 1.42 7.22
C VAL A 15 -18.43 0.85 8.61
N ASP A 16 -17.93 -0.37 8.64
CA ASP A 16 -17.29 -0.96 9.82
C ASP A 16 -15.77 -0.92 9.59
N LEU A 17 -15.06 -0.09 10.35
CA LEU A 17 -13.62 0.13 10.18
C LEU A 17 -12.83 -0.97 10.88
N ASP A 18 -11.89 -1.59 10.17
CA ASP A 18 -11.10 -2.70 10.68
C ASP A 18 -9.75 -2.24 11.26
N HIS A 19 -9.84 -1.49 12.36
CA HIS A 19 -8.68 -0.86 12.99
C HIS A 19 -7.62 -1.82 13.52
N ASP A 20 -7.99 -3.09 13.73
CA ASP A 20 -7.11 -4.13 14.25
C ASP A 20 -6.48 -4.96 13.13
N ARG A 21 -6.74 -4.60 11.85
CA ARG A 21 -6.19 -5.30 10.69
C ARG A 21 -4.68 -5.39 10.72
N GLY A 22 -4.00 -4.29 11.08
CA GLY A 22 -2.55 -4.26 11.20
C GLY A 22 -2.03 -5.34 12.14
N ALA A 23 -2.63 -5.46 13.34
CA ALA A 23 -2.25 -6.46 14.33
C ALA A 23 -2.59 -7.90 13.89
N ARG A 24 -3.74 -8.11 13.23
CA ARG A 24 -4.18 -9.46 12.81
C ARG A 24 -3.55 -9.96 11.52
N ARG A 25 -3.21 -9.07 10.60
CA ARG A 25 -2.81 -9.41 9.23
C ARG A 25 -1.39 -8.95 8.87
N GLY A 26 -0.79 -8.04 9.65
CA GLY A 26 0.57 -7.55 9.45
C GLY A 26 0.70 -6.44 8.39
N TYR A 27 -0.40 -5.80 7.97
CA TYR A 27 -0.40 -4.74 6.97
C TYR A 27 -1.51 -3.69 7.20
N PRO A 28 -1.33 -2.46 6.69
CA PRO A 28 -2.25 -1.34 6.89
C PRO A 28 -3.67 -1.59 6.36
N GLU A 29 -4.64 -0.86 6.90
CA GLU A 29 -5.98 -0.79 6.34
C GLU A 29 -5.97 0.10 5.08
N ALA A 30 -6.82 -0.23 4.11
CA ALA A 30 -6.95 0.54 2.88
C ALA A 30 -8.40 0.95 2.65
N VAL A 31 -8.59 2.22 2.33
CA VAL A 31 -9.88 2.85 2.05
C VAL A 31 -9.94 3.18 0.57
N TYR A 32 -10.74 2.42 -0.18
CA TYR A 32 -11.02 2.71 -1.59
C TYR A 32 -11.92 3.95 -1.69
N CYS A 33 -11.40 5.09 -2.19
CA CYS A 33 -12.14 6.35 -2.18
C CYS A 33 -13.06 6.54 -3.38
N GLU A 34 -12.72 5.93 -4.52
CA GLU A 34 -13.53 6.07 -5.73
C GLU A 34 -14.95 5.51 -5.53
N GLY A 35 -15.96 6.26 -5.97
CA GLY A 35 -17.37 5.96 -5.72
C GLY A 35 -17.90 6.36 -4.33
N LYS A 36 -17.05 6.83 -3.40
CA LYS A 36 -17.48 7.48 -2.15
C LYS A 36 -17.64 8.98 -2.34
N SER A 37 -18.44 9.63 -1.50
CA SER A 37 -18.49 11.08 -1.42
C SER A 37 -17.36 11.65 -0.56
N THR A 38 -17.01 12.92 -0.76
CA THR A 38 -16.04 13.64 0.08
C THR A 38 -16.43 13.62 1.56
N ALA A 39 -17.71 13.76 1.88
CA ALA A 39 -18.21 13.66 3.25
C ALA A 39 -18.00 12.27 3.86
N GLN A 40 -18.24 11.19 3.10
CA GLN A 40 -17.98 9.83 3.58
C GLN A 40 -16.49 9.61 3.86
N VAL A 41 -15.62 10.09 2.96
CA VAL A 41 -14.17 9.95 3.13
C VAL A 41 -13.68 10.78 4.32
N ALA A 42 -14.18 12.00 4.51
CA ALA A 42 -13.87 12.84 5.69
C ALA A 42 -14.28 12.15 7.00
N LEU A 43 -15.47 11.55 7.06
CA LEU A 43 -15.91 10.82 8.25
C LEU A 43 -14.99 9.64 8.59
N ILE A 44 -14.51 8.91 7.56
CA ILE A 44 -13.53 7.84 7.76
C ILE A 44 -12.21 8.41 8.29
N ALA A 45 -11.68 9.48 7.69
CA ALA A 45 -10.45 10.13 8.13
C ALA A 45 -10.54 10.65 9.58
N ALA A 46 -11.66 11.30 9.94
CA ALA A 46 -11.93 11.79 11.29
C ALA A 46 -11.97 10.65 12.34
N ALA A 47 -12.45 9.47 11.95
CA ALA A 47 -12.44 8.30 12.82
C ALA A 47 -11.02 7.80 13.11
N TYR A 48 -10.14 7.75 12.10
CA TYR A 48 -8.72 7.44 12.29
C TYR A 48 -8.03 8.47 13.18
N ALA A 49 -8.26 9.76 12.94
CA ALA A 49 -7.70 10.85 13.75
C ALA A 49 -8.09 10.72 15.24
N SER A 50 -9.36 10.43 15.49
CA SER A 50 -9.91 10.28 16.84
C SER A 50 -9.34 9.06 17.58
N ARG A 51 -9.18 7.93 16.88
CA ARG A 51 -8.53 6.74 17.46
C ARG A 51 -7.06 6.99 17.77
N HIS A 52 -6.33 7.64 16.86
CA HIS A 52 -4.92 7.95 17.08
C HIS A 52 -4.67 8.86 18.27
N ARG A 53 -5.48 9.93 18.42
CA ARG A 53 -5.42 10.83 19.58
C ARG A 53 -5.64 10.07 20.89
N ARG A 54 -6.55 9.10 20.92
CA ARG A 54 -6.76 8.24 22.10
C ARG A 54 -5.60 7.29 22.35
N ALA A 55 -5.01 6.72 21.29
CA ALA A 55 -3.87 5.81 21.41
C ALA A 55 -2.58 6.51 21.87
N THR A 56 -2.44 7.80 21.57
CA THR A 56 -1.27 8.62 21.91
C THR A 56 -1.45 9.46 23.18
N ALA A 57 -2.68 9.69 23.63
CA ALA A 57 -2.96 10.30 24.93
C ALA A 57 -2.60 9.31 26.04
N GLN A 58 -1.42 9.46 26.64
CA GLN A 58 -1.08 8.81 27.90
C GLN A 58 -2.16 9.13 28.95
N PRO A 59 -2.55 8.19 29.81
CA PRO A 59 -3.39 8.53 30.95
C PRO A 59 -2.58 9.48 31.83
N THR A 60 -3.00 10.74 31.90
CA THR A 60 -2.53 11.66 32.95
C THR A 60 -2.96 11.06 34.27
N VAL A 61 -2.02 10.46 34.99
CA VAL A 61 -2.21 10.09 36.40
C VAL A 61 -2.49 11.40 37.13
N ALA A 62 -3.74 11.61 37.52
CA ALA A 62 -4.10 12.67 38.45
C ALA A 62 -3.30 12.41 39.73
N GLY A 63 -2.40 13.32 40.07
CA GLY A 63 -1.68 13.28 41.33
C GLY A 63 -2.67 13.56 42.45
N ASP A 64 -3.11 12.51 43.14
CA ASP A 64 -3.86 12.65 44.38
C ASP A 64 -2.90 12.95 45.53
N GLY A 65 -3.13 14.10 46.16
CA GLY A 65 -2.54 14.41 47.44
C GLY A 65 -3.14 13.55 48.56
N ALA A 66 -2.23 13.08 49.42
CA ALA A 66 -2.43 12.70 50.82
C ALA A 66 -3.24 11.43 51.18
N SER A 67 -2.53 10.36 51.51
CA SER A 67 -2.30 9.86 52.89
C SER A 67 -2.22 8.33 52.98
N THR A 68 -1.37 7.90 53.91
CA THR A 68 -0.76 6.60 54.14
C THR A 68 -1.69 5.49 54.65
N GLY A 69 -1.55 4.29 54.08
CA GLY A 69 -1.96 3.02 54.69
C GLY A 69 -1.47 1.82 53.85
N PRO A 70 -0.89 0.75 54.42
CA PRO A 70 -0.42 -0.40 53.66
C PRO A 70 -1.54 -1.43 53.50
N VAL A 71 -1.97 -1.68 52.26
CA VAL A 71 -2.71 -2.88 51.88
C VAL A 71 -2.12 -3.43 50.58
N GLU A 72 -1.43 -4.56 50.70
CA GLU A 72 -1.23 -5.51 49.62
C GLU A 72 -2.61 -5.98 49.11
N SER A 73 -2.85 -5.85 47.80
CA SER A 73 -3.45 -6.87 46.94
C SER A 73 -3.79 -6.29 45.57
N ALA A 74 -3.10 -6.82 44.55
CA ALA A 74 -3.58 -7.11 43.21
C ALA A 74 -4.62 -6.19 42.56
N GLU A 75 -4.15 -5.28 41.69
CA GLU A 75 -4.62 -5.22 40.31
C GLU A 75 -3.53 -4.55 39.48
N VAL A 76 -2.71 -5.37 38.81
CA VAL A 76 -1.92 -4.87 37.68
C VAL A 76 -2.96 -4.52 36.62
N ALA A 77 -3.39 -3.26 36.62
CA ALA A 77 -4.15 -2.69 35.53
C ALA A 77 -3.39 -3.02 34.25
N ALA A 78 -3.97 -3.93 33.46
CA ALA A 78 -3.48 -4.25 32.13
C ALA A 78 -3.56 -2.96 31.32
N THR A 79 -2.48 -2.18 31.37
CA THR A 79 -2.25 -1.09 30.45
C THR A 79 -2.14 -1.78 29.10
N SER A 80 -3.27 -1.83 28.39
CA SER A 80 -3.33 -2.24 27.00
C SER A 80 -2.40 -1.29 26.26
N THR A 81 -1.14 -1.69 26.11
CA THR A 81 -0.19 -1.06 25.20
C THR A 81 -0.76 -1.28 23.82
N LEU A 82 -1.59 -0.33 23.39
CA LEU A 82 -2.14 -0.28 22.05
C LEU A 82 -0.94 -0.39 21.09
N SER A 83 -0.97 -1.39 20.22
CA SER A 83 0.04 -1.48 19.15
C SER A 83 0.04 -0.15 18.39
N PRO A 84 1.22 0.38 18.00
CA PRO A 84 1.28 1.64 17.28
C PRO A 84 0.34 1.57 16.07
N PRO A 85 -0.47 2.61 15.84
CA PRO A 85 -1.50 2.55 14.80
C PRO A 85 -0.83 2.27 13.47
N SER A 86 -1.23 1.16 12.83
CA SER A 86 -0.80 0.83 11.48
C SER A 86 -1.24 1.95 10.54
N ALA A 87 -0.45 2.23 9.51
CA ALA A 87 -0.82 3.20 8.50
C ALA A 87 -2.21 2.90 7.91
N VAL A 88 -2.85 3.91 7.35
CA VAL A 88 -4.03 3.80 6.51
C VAL A 88 -3.72 4.40 5.15
N LEU A 89 -4.11 3.68 4.10
CA LEU A 89 -3.96 4.13 2.71
C LEU A 89 -5.33 4.44 2.13
N PHE A 90 -5.55 5.68 1.73
CA PHE A 90 -6.73 6.10 0.97
C PHE A 90 -6.39 6.03 -0.51
N THR A 91 -6.86 4.98 -1.18
CA THR A 91 -6.54 4.70 -2.58
C THR A 91 -7.58 5.32 -3.51
N ARG A 92 -7.18 5.60 -4.75
CA ARG A 92 -8.03 6.24 -5.77
C ARG A 92 -8.66 7.56 -5.31
N ALA A 93 -7.98 8.31 -4.46
CA ALA A 93 -8.42 9.62 -4.02
C ALA A 93 -8.50 10.58 -5.22
N SER A 94 -9.63 11.29 -5.35
CA SER A 94 -9.70 12.47 -6.21
C SER A 94 -9.05 13.65 -5.49
N ALA A 95 -8.87 14.77 -6.21
CA ALA A 95 -8.41 16.01 -5.59
C ALA A 95 -9.27 16.46 -4.40
N GLU A 96 -10.58 16.28 -4.51
CA GLU A 96 -11.56 16.64 -3.49
C GLU A 96 -11.55 15.65 -2.33
N HIS A 97 -11.38 14.35 -2.60
CA HIS A 97 -11.17 13.36 -1.54
C HIS A 97 -9.92 13.68 -0.74
N ALA A 98 -8.80 13.98 -1.40
CA ALA A 98 -7.55 14.30 -0.72
C ALA A 98 -7.69 15.55 0.16
N ALA A 99 -8.33 16.61 -0.34
CA ALA A 99 -8.60 17.81 0.45
C ALA A 99 -9.46 17.51 1.68
N ALA A 100 -10.49 16.67 1.54
CA ALA A 100 -11.34 16.25 2.64
C ALA A 100 -10.59 15.40 3.68
N ILE A 101 -9.66 14.54 3.24
CA ILE A 101 -8.81 13.74 4.14
C ILE A 101 -7.85 14.65 4.91
N LEU A 102 -7.16 15.56 4.21
CA LEU A 102 -6.17 16.46 4.81
C LEU A 102 -6.78 17.45 5.83
N ALA A 103 -8.06 17.79 5.68
CA ALA A 103 -8.78 18.59 6.68
C ALA A 103 -8.90 17.86 8.03
N GLU A 104 -9.03 16.53 8.02
CA GLU A 104 -9.19 15.69 9.21
C GLU A 104 -7.85 15.09 9.69
N LEU A 105 -6.92 14.86 8.77
CA LEU A 105 -5.59 14.31 8.99
C LEU A 105 -4.52 15.26 8.37
N PRO A 106 -4.18 16.37 9.03
CA PRO A 106 -3.27 17.39 8.46
C PRO A 106 -1.86 16.88 8.18
N ASP A 107 -1.43 15.85 8.91
CA ASP A 107 -0.11 15.21 8.74
C ASP A 107 -0.10 14.13 7.66
N ALA A 108 -1.22 13.88 6.96
CA ALA A 108 -1.25 12.91 5.87
C ALA A 108 -0.46 13.43 4.65
N VAL A 109 0.08 12.52 3.84
CA VAL A 109 0.74 12.85 2.58
C VAL A 109 -0.15 12.48 1.41
N ASP A 110 -0.37 13.42 0.48
CA ASP A 110 -1.11 13.22 -0.77
C ASP A 110 -0.12 13.05 -1.93
N ASP A 111 -0.05 11.85 -2.50
CA ASP A 111 0.59 11.61 -3.78
C ASP A 111 -0.46 11.70 -4.91
N ARG A 112 -0.47 12.86 -5.55
CA ARG A 112 -1.43 13.22 -6.62
C ARG A 112 -1.35 12.30 -7.82
N GLU A 113 -0.15 11.81 -8.13
CA GLU A 113 0.10 10.95 -9.28
C GLU A 113 -0.44 9.55 -9.00
N ALA A 114 -0.15 9.00 -7.83
CA ALA A 114 -0.68 7.71 -7.38
C ALA A 114 -2.18 7.74 -7.04
N ARG A 115 -2.78 8.93 -6.88
CA ARG A 115 -4.11 9.11 -6.28
C ARG A 115 -4.19 8.41 -4.92
N LEU A 116 -3.15 8.55 -4.11
CA LEU A 116 -3.00 7.86 -2.84
C LEU A 116 -2.69 8.85 -1.73
N VAL A 117 -3.53 8.87 -0.70
CA VAL A 117 -3.26 9.61 0.54
C VAL A 117 -2.87 8.61 1.62
N ALA A 118 -1.74 8.82 2.28
CA ALA A 118 -1.26 7.93 3.33
C ALA A 118 -1.12 8.66 4.65
N TRP A 119 -1.50 7.98 5.72
CA TRP A 119 -1.35 8.49 7.08
C TRP A 119 -1.03 7.37 8.06
N PRO A 120 0.02 7.46 8.90
CA PRO A 120 1.02 8.53 8.96
C PRO A 120 1.82 8.72 7.66
N PRO A 121 2.49 9.87 7.45
CA PRO A 121 3.09 10.21 6.16
C PRO A 121 4.35 9.40 5.86
N THR A 122 5.04 8.89 6.89
CA THR A 122 6.28 8.15 6.72
C THR A 122 6.01 6.64 6.64
N PRO A 123 6.46 5.93 5.58
CA PRO A 123 6.38 4.48 5.54
C PRO A 123 7.30 3.85 6.61
N PRO A 124 7.01 2.61 7.06
CA PRO A 124 7.86 1.93 8.04
C PRO A 124 9.23 1.57 7.46
N GLU A 125 10.19 1.27 8.35
CA GLU A 125 11.52 0.81 7.94
C GLU A 125 11.43 -0.44 7.03
N PRO A 126 12.13 -0.44 5.88
CA PRO A 126 12.08 -1.56 4.95
C PRO A 126 12.61 -2.85 5.56
N THR A 127 11.89 -3.94 5.32
CA THR A 127 12.28 -5.31 5.66
C THR A 127 12.03 -6.23 4.46
N GLY A 128 12.51 -7.46 4.52
CA GLY A 128 12.33 -8.44 3.44
C GLY A 128 13.07 -8.07 2.15
N GLY A 129 12.67 -8.68 1.04
CA GLY A 129 13.31 -8.48 -0.26
C GLY A 129 12.84 -7.24 -1.03
N LEU A 130 13.55 -6.93 -2.11
CA LEU A 130 13.25 -5.83 -3.02
C LEU A 130 11.99 -6.12 -3.86
N VAL A 131 11.08 -5.14 -3.95
CA VAL A 131 9.98 -5.14 -4.92
C VAL A 131 10.32 -4.18 -6.06
N VAL A 132 10.44 -4.67 -7.29
CA VAL A 132 10.60 -3.79 -8.45
C VAL A 132 9.24 -3.55 -9.09
N VAL A 133 8.89 -2.29 -9.35
CA VAL A 133 7.69 -1.93 -10.12
C VAL A 133 8.14 -1.48 -11.50
N ALA A 134 7.71 -2.18 -12.56
CA ALA A 134 8.05 -1.90 -13.93
C ALA A 134 6.81 -1.47 -14.72
N ALA A 135 6.81 -0.27 -15.29
CA ALA A 135 5.70 0.26 -16.07
C ALA A 135 6.05 0.36 -17.56
N ALA A 136 5.12 -0.04 -18.43
CA ALA A 136 5.34 -0.05 -19.88
C ALA A 136 5.54 1.35 -20.46
N GLY A 137 4.76 2.34 -20.01
CA GLY A 137 4.88 3.72 -20.45
C GLY A 137 4.49 4.74 -19.38
N THR A 138 4.62 6.03 -19.71
CA THR A 138 4.28 7.13 -18.79
C THR A 138 2.79 7.18 -18.46
N SER A 139 1.91 6.71 -19.34
CA SER A 139 0.47 6.65 -19.07
C SER A 139 0.10 5.65 -17.96
N ASP A 140 0.96 4.66 -17.70
CA ASP A 140 0.76 3.67 -16.64
C ASP A 140 1.25 4.17 -15.27
N LEU A 141 1.87 5.35 -15.22
CA LEU A 141 2.53 5.91 -14.04
C LEU A 141 1.62 6.02 -12.81
N PRO A 142 0.35 6.47 -12.89
CA PRO A 142 -0.53 6.52 -11.72
C PRO A 142 -0.72 5.16 -11.04
N VAL A 143 -0.89 4.10 -11.85
CA VAL A 143 -1.08 2.73 -11.34
C VAL A 143 0.24 2.16 -10.81
N ALA A 144 1.35 2.46 -11.47
CA ALA A 144 2.68 2.04 -11.03
C ALA A 144 3.09 2.71 -9.71
N ARG A 145 2.84 4.02 -9.55
CA ARG A 145 3.08 4.74 -8.30
C ARG A 145 2.19 4.26 -7.17
N GLU A 146 0.92 3.93 -7.44
CA GLU A 146 0.03 3.32 -6.43
C GLU A 146 0.59 1.97 -5.95
N ALA A 147 1.09 1.13 -6.86
CA ALA A 147 1.73 -0.15 -6.50
C ALA A 147 3.02 0.04 -5.71
N GLU A 148 3.89 0.96 -6.13
CA GLU A 148 5.14 1.27 -5.44
C GLU A 148 4.87 1.76 -4.01
N LEU A 149 4.03 2.78 -3.85
CA LEU A 149 3.70 3.34 -2.54
C LEU A 149 3.03 2.30 -1.65
N THR A 150 2.11 1.49 -2.20
CA THR A 150 1.50 0.41 -1.43
C THR A 150 2.56 -0.55 -0.88
N ALA A 151 3.49 -1.02 -1.71
CA ALA A 151 4.55 -1.92 -1.26
C ALA A 151 5.49 -1.25 -0.22
N ARG A 152 5.78 0.04 -0.37
CA ARG A 152 6.56 0.84 0.60
C ARG A 152 5.86 0.94 1.95
N TYR A 153 4.56 1.25 1.97
CA TYR A 153 3.79 1.32 3.23
C TYR A 153 3.54 -0.06 3.85
N LEU A 154 3.76 -1.15 3.10
CA LEU A 154 3.84 -2.52 3.62
C LEU A 154 5.27 -2.92 4.06
N GLY A 155 6.19 -1.95 4.12
CA GLY A 155 7.54 -2.11 4.66
C GLY A 155 8.49 -2.85 3.75
N ARG A 156 8.34 -2.72 2.42
CA ARG A 156 9.35 -3.22 1.46
C ARG A 156 10.17 -2.08 0.88
N ARG A 157 11.42 -2.39 0.54
CA ARG A 157 12.20 -1.56 -0.37
C ARG A 157 11.59 -1.68 -1.77
N THR A 158 11.48 -0.57 -2.46
CA THR A 158 10.94 -0.53 -3.83
C THR A 158 11.85 0.21 -4.78
N GLU A 159 11.86 -0.21 -6.04
CA GLU A 159 12.48 0.53 -7.15
C GLU A 159 11.47 0.64 -8.29
N LEU A 160 11.22 1.86 -8.78
CA LEU A 160 10.31 2.13 -9.89
C LEU A 160 11.09 2.27 -11.20
N VAL A 161 10.73 1.47 -12.19
CA VAL A 161 11.29 1.49 -13.54
C VAL A 161 10.18 1.90 -14.51
N MET A 162 10.35 3.07 -15.11
CA MET A 162 9.39 3.62 -16.08
C MET A 162 9.86 3.41 -17.52
N ASP A 163 8.90 3.44 -18.45
CA ASP A 163 9.10 3.38 -19.90
C ASP A 163 9.89 2.13 -20.35
N VAL A 164 9.44 0.95 -19.92
CA VAL A 164 10.03 -0.34 -20.33
C VAL A 164 9.05 -1.19 -21.12
N GLY A 165 8.33 -0.58 -22.06
CA GLY A 165 7.35 -1.25 -22.92
C GLY A 165 7.97 -2.18 -23.97
N VAL A 166 7.15 -3.12 -24.48
CA VAL A 166 7.57 -4.15 -25.46
C VAL A 166 8.07 -3.56 -26.78
N ALA A 167 7.52 -2.42 -27.22
CA ALA A 167 7.98 -1.72 -28.42
C ALA A 167 9.46 -1.28 -28.36
N GLY A 168 10.02 -1.18 -27.15
CA GLY A 168 11.42 -0.84 -26.90
C GLY A 168 12.10 -1.86 -26.00
N LEU A 169 12.06 -3.14 -26.36
CA LEU A 169 12.57 -4.25 -25.53
C LEU A 169 13.99 -4.03 -24.97
N HIS A 170 14.86 -3.33 -25.69
CA HIS A 170 16.19 -2.96 -25.22
C HIS A 170 16.17 -2.18 -23.88
N ARG A 171 15.10 -1.43 -23.58
CA ARG A 171 14.92 -0.71 -22.31
C ARG A 171 14.65 -1.66 -21.15
N VAL A 172 13.90 -2.76 -21.38
CA VAL A 172 13.74 -3.84 -20.40
C VAL A 172 15.09 -4.53 -20.16
N LEU A 173 15.80 -4.87 -21.24
CA LEU A 173 17.09 -5.56 -21.17
C LEU A 173 18.16 -4.73 -20.45
N ALA A 174 18.14 -3.40 -20.60
CA ALA A 174 19.02 -2.49 -19.87
C ALA A 174 18.78 -2.46 -18.35
N ARG A 175 17.66 -3.03 -17.87
CA ARG A 175 17.29 -3.11 -16.45
C ARG A 175 17.34 -4.54 -15.90
N LEU A 176 17.91 -5.47 -16.66
CA LEU A 176 17.85 -6.90 -16.36
C LEU A 176 18.48 -7.27 -15.02
N ASP A 177 19.61 -6.65 -14.66
CA ASP A 177 20.27 -6.92 -13.37
C ASP A 177 19.39 -6.50 -12.19
N LEU A 178 18.76 -5.32 -12.27
CA LEU A 178 17.80 -4.87 -11.27
C LEU A 178 16.59 -5.81 -11.19
N LEU A 179 16.00 -6.17 -12.34
CA LEU A 179 14.85 -7.08 -12.39
C LEU A 179 15.18 -8.45 -11.80
N ARG A 180 16.40 -8.96 -12.01
CA ARG A 180 16.86 -10.24 -11.45
C ARG A 180 17.18 -10.19 -9.96
N SER A 181 17.50 -9.02 -9.42
CA SER A 181 17.71 -8.83 -7.97
C SER A 181 16.41 -8.78 -7.15
N ALA A 182 15.26 -8.60 -7.81
CA ALA A 182 13.98 -8.47 -7.14
C ALA A 182 13.53 -9.78 -6.47
N ALA A 183 12.89 -9.67 -5.32
CA ALA A 183 12.17 -10.78 -4.68
C ALA A 183 10.76 -10.96 -5.28
N ALA A 184 10.15 -9.87 -5.76
CA ALA A 184 8.90 -9.87 -6.51
C ALA A 184 8.90 -8.67 -7.47
N ILE A 185 8.22 -8.80 -8.61
CA ILE A 185 8.12 -7.72 -9.61
C ILE A 185 6.66 -7.41 -9.87
N VAL A 186 6.26 -6.15 -9.74
CA VAL A 186 4.96 -5.68 -10.23
C VAL A 186 5.17 -5.15 -11.65
N VAL A 187 4.45 -5.70 -12.62
CA VAL A 187 4.51 -5.21 -14.01
C VAL A 187 3.18 -4.58 -14.37
N VAL A 188 3.22 -3.28 -14.66
CA VAL A 188 2.06 -2.44 -14.97
C VAL A 188 2.04 -2.11 -16.45
N ALA A 189 1.00 -2.52 -17.16
CA ALA A 189 0.93 -2.29 -18.60
C ALA A 189 -0.51 -2.26 -19.14
N GLY A 190 -0.78 -1.29 -20.02
CA GLY A 190 -1.98 -1.23 -20.85
C GLY A 190 -1.77 -1.85 -22.24
N MET A 191 -2.49 -1.33 -23.23
CA MET A 191 -2.42 -1.74 -24.65
C MET A 191 -2.70 -3.23 -24.84
N ASP A 192 -1.72 -4.01 -25.30
CA ASP A 192 -1.82 -5.46 -25.52
C ASP A 192 -1.45 -6.31 -24.29
N GLY A 193 -0.95 -5.69 -23.22
CA GLY A 193 -0.60 -6.36 -21.97
C GLY A 193 0.53 -7.39 -22.08
N ALA A 194 1.39 -7.32 -23.11
CA ALA A 194 2.42 -8.34 -23.33
C ALA A 194 3.63 -8.26 -22.38
N LEU A 195 3.86 -7.10 -21.72
CA LEU A 195 5.06 -6.86 -20.91
C LEU A 195 5.29 -7.87 -19.77
N PRO A 196 4.27 -8.29 -18.98
CA PRO A 196 4.48 -9.26 -17.90
C PRO A 196 5.03 -10.60 -18.38
N ALA A 197 4.58 -11.09 -19.54
CA ALA A 197 5.07 -12.34 -20.12
C ALA A 197 6.55 -12.22 -20.54
N VAL A 198 6.94 -11.07 -21.08
CA VAL A 198 8.35 -10.78 -21.41
C VAL A 198 9.21 -10.76 -20.16
N VAL A 199 8.79 -10.00 -19.12
CA VAL A 199 9.55 -9.89 -17.87
C VAL A 199 9.68 -11.25 -17.19
N ALA A 200 8.58 -12.01 -17.07
CA ALA A 200 8.59 -13.34 -16.45
C ALA A 200 9.50 -14.35 -17.19
N GLY A 201 9.70 -14.19 -18.50
CA GLY A 201 10.66 -14.99 -19.26
C GLY A 201 12.13 -14.66 -18.99
N LEU A 202 12.43 -13.55 -18.31
CA LEU A 202 13.79 -13.02 -18.10
C LEU A 202 14.28 -13.11 -16.65
N VAL A 203 13.39 -13.41 -15.70
CA VAL A 203 13.64 -13.40 -14.26
C VAL A 203 13.20 -14.69 -13.59
N SER A 204 13.74 -14.98 -12.40
CA SER A 204 13.28 -16.06 -11.53
C SER A 204 12.25 -15.61 -10.48
N ALA A 205 12.11 -14.30 -10.27
CA ALA A 205 11.16 -13.73 -9.33
C ALA A 205 9.72 -13.85 -9.85
N PRO A 206 8.73 -14.08 -8.98
CA PRO A 206 7.32 -14.02 -9.35
C PRO A 206 6.94 -12.61 -9.84
N VAL A 207 6.05 -12.58 -10.84
CA VAL A 207 5.54 -11.35 -11.46
C VAL A 207 4.08 -11.17 -11.09
N VAL A 208 3.75 -10.02 -10.49
CA VAL A 208 2.37 -9.56 -10.29
C VAL A 208 2.01 -8.61 -11.42
N ALA A 209 1.19 -9.08 -12.36
CA ALA A 209 0.74 -8.32 -13.51
C ALA A 209 -0.46 -7.45 -13.15
N VAL A 210 -0.36 -6.14 -13.44
CA VAL A 210 -1.41 -5.15 -13.24
C VAL A 210 -1.81 -4.59 -14.61
N PRO A 211 -2.91 -5.09 -15.21
CA PRO A 211 -3.41 -4.52 -16.45
C PRO A 211 -3.92 -3.10 -16.18
N THR A 212 -3.66 -2.16 -17.08
CA THR A 212 -4.24 -0.81 -16.97
C THR A 212 -5.35 -0.60 -17.99
N SER A 213 -6.25 0.35 -17.71
CA SER A 213 -7.26 0.83 -18.66
C SER A 213 -6.67 1.68 -19.79
N VAL A 214 -5.35 1.92 -19.78
CA VAL A 214 -4.63 2.63 -20.83
C VAL A 214 -4.68 1.87 -22.14
N GLY A 215 -5.06 2.58 -23.19
CA GLY A 215 -5.01 2.12 -24.57
C GLY A 215 -6.20 2.62 -25.37
N TYR A 216 -6.25 2.26 -26.64
CA TYR A 216 -7.27 2.73 -27.57
C TYR A 216 -7.82 1.58 -28.42
N GLY A 217 -9.01 1.80 -29.00
CA GLY A 217 -9.66 0.84 -29.89
C GLY A 217 -9.88 -0.52 -29.21
N ALA A 218 -9.10 -1.51 -29.63
CA ALA A 218 -9.20 -2.89 -29.14
C ALA A 218 -8.64 -3.11 -27.72
N ALA A 219 -8.16 -2.08 -27.02
CA ALA A 219 -7.77 -2.20 -25.61
C ALA A 219 -8.97 -2.44 -24.68
N PHE A 220 -10.18 -2.00 -25.09
CA PHE A 220 -11.44 -2.17 -24.35
C PHE A 220 -11.33 -1.83 -22.86
N SER A 221 -10.80 -0.63 -22.56
CA SER A 221 -10.62 -0.13 -21.19
C SER A 221 -9.92 -1.11 -20.25
N GLY A 222 -8.92 -1.83 -20.76
CA GLY A 222 -8.10 -2.75 -19.99
C GLY A 222 -8.53 -4.22 -20.10
N LEU A 223 -9.64 -4.54 -20.78
CA LEU A 223 -10.05 -5.94 -20.95
C LEU A 223 -9.07 -6.73 -21.83
N ALA A 224 -8.54 -6.14 -22.91
CA ALA A 224 -7.55 -6.81 -23.74
C ALA A 224 -6.23 -7.10 -22.99
N PRO A 225 -5.58 -6.15 -22.30
CA PRO A 225 -4.39 -6.45 -21.53
C PRO A 225 -4.68 -7.40 -20.37
N LEU A 226 -5.84 -7.31 -19.71
CA LEU A 226 -6.24 -8.28 -18.67
C LEU A 226 -6.28 -9.72 -19.21
N LEU A 227 -6.99 -9.94 -20.32
CA LEU A 227 -7.09 -11.27 -20.93
C LEU A 227 -5.74 -11.76 -21.46
N SER A 228 -4.91 -10.87 -22.01
CA SER A 228 -3.55 -11.19 -22.44
C SER A 228 -2.68 -11.68 -21.28
N MET A 229 -2.68 -10.93 -20.17
CA MET A 229 -1.92 -11.28 -18.96
C MET A 229 -2.40 -12.57 -18.31
N LEU A 230 -3.72 -12.83 -18.30
CA LEU A 230 -4.30 -14.09 -17.79
C LEU A 230 -3.94 -15.30 -18.67
N ASN A 231 -3.80 -15.10 -19.97
CA ASN A 231 -3.41 -16.14 -20.92
C ASN A 231 -1.88 -16.26 -21.08
N ALA A 232 -1.08 -15.55 -20.29
CA ALA A 232 0.37 -15.62 -20.37
C ALA A 232 0.86 -17.04 -20.06
N CYS A 233 1.61 -17.64 -21.00
CA CYS A 233 2.21 -18.96 -20.81
C CYS A 233 3.44 -18.96 -19.89
N ALA A 234 3.96 -17.78 -19.52
CA ALA A 234 5.11 -17.66 -18.65
C ALA A 234 4.72 -18.04 -17.21
N PRO A 235 5.37 -19.05 -16.59
CA PRO A 235 5.06 -19.43 -15.22
C PRO A 235 5.45 -18.31 -14.25
N GLY A 236 4.78 -18.27 -13.09
CA GLY A 236 5.07 -17.28 -12.05
C GLY A 236 4.41 -15.92 -12.25
N VAL A 237 3.52 -15.78 -13.25
CA VAL A 237 2.67 -14.59 -13.43
C VAL A 237 1.36 -14.76 -12.67
N GLY A 238 1.08 -13.86 -11.72
CA GLY A 238 -0.23 -13.69 -11.09
C GLY A 238 -0.85 -12.36 -11.51
N VAL A 239 -2.15 -12.33 -11.82
CA VAL A 239 -2.82 -11.14 -12.37
C VAL A 239 -3.79 -10.55 -11.35
N VAL A 240 -3.75 -9.23 -11.17
CA VAL A 240 -4.75 -8.48 -10.39
C VAL A 240 -5.74 -7.76 -11.31
N ASN A 241 -6.78 -7.16 -10.73
CA ASN A 241 -7.80 -6.45 -11.50
C ASN A 241 -7.23 -5.21 -12.23
N ILE A 242 -7.97 -4.71 -13.21
CA ILE A 242 -7.62 -3.54 -14.01
C ILE A 242 -7.38 -2.32 -13.11
N ASP A 243 -6.29 -1.64 -13.41
CA ASP A 243 -5.72 -0.50 -12.72
C ASP A 243 -5.40 -0.75 -11.24
N ASN A 244 -5.52 -1.97 -10.71
CA ASN A 244 -5.42 -2.25 -9.27
C ASN A 244 -3.96 -2.24 -8.77
N GLY A 245 -3.32 -1.06 -8.80
CA GLY A 245 -1.96 -0.84 -8.32
C GLY A 245 -1.83 -1.20 -6.85
N TYR A 246 -2.83 -0.85 -6.04
CA TYR A 246 -2.90 -1.27 -4.64
C TYR A 246 -2.78 -2.79 -4.49
N GLY A 247 -3.63 -3.57 -5.17
CA GLY A 247 -3.59 -5.03 -5.11
C GLY A 247 -2.27 -5.61 -5.62
N GLY A 248 -1.72 -5.01 -6.68
CA GLY A 248 -0.43 -5.40 -7.25
C GLY A 248 0.73 -5.23 -6.27
N GLY A 249 0.87 -4.03 -5.72
CA GLY A 249 1.88 -3.70 -4.71
C GLY A 249 1.70 -4.49 -3.42
N HIS A 250 0.45 -4.70 -2.98
CA HIS A 250 0.15 -5.45 -1.77
C HIS A 250 0.57 -6.92 -1.87
N LEU A 251 0.20 -7.59 -2.96
CA LEU A 251 0.56 -8.99 -3.19
C LEU A 251 2.09 -9.14 -3.33
N ALA A 252 2.73 -8.27 -4.11
CA ALA A 252 4.18 -8.29 -4.26
C ALA A 252 4.90 -8.09 -2.92
N ALA A 253 4.38 -7.20 -2.06
CA ALA A 253 4.96 -6.97 -0.75
C ALA A 253 4.83 -8.17 0.19
N GLN A 254 3.71 -8.90 0.14
CA GLN A 254 3.55 -10.14 0.89
C GLN A 254 4.50 -11.23 0.42
N ILE A 255 4.68 -11.37 -0.89
CA ILE A 255 5.63 -12.30 -1.49
C ILE A 255 7.06 -11.96 -1.03
N ALA A 256 7.44 -10.69 -1.09
CA ALA A 256 8.77 -10.22 -0.72
C ALA A 256 9.03 -10.24 0.80
N ALA A 257 8.00 -10.38 1.64
CA ALA A 257 8.13 -10.25 3.08
C ALA A 257 9.07 -11.30 3.73
N THR A 258 9.13 -12.51 3.16
CA THR A 258 9.95 -13.62 3.67
C THR A 258 11.30 -13.74 2.98
N ALA A 259 11.54 -12.96 1.93
CA ALA A 259 12.82 -12.96 1.23
C ALA A 259 13.90 -12.27 2.08
N ALA A 260 15.13 -12.75 1.99
CA ALA A 260 16.25 -12.09 2.67
C ALA A 260 16.44 -10.66 2.10
N PRO A 261 16.74 -9.66 2.95
CA PRO A 261 17.05 -8.33 2.47
C PRO A 261 18.29 -8.36 1.57
N ASP A 262 18.24 -7.61 0.48
CA ASP A 262 19.36 -7.51 -0.46
C ASP A 262 20.53 -6.79 0.22
N VAL A 263 21.59 -7.54 0.53
CA VAL A 263 22.79 -7.05 1.23
C VAL A 263 23.75 -6.31 0.28
N SER A 264 23.41 -6.16 -1.01
CA SER A 264 24.34 -5.70 -2.04
C SER A 264 24.52 -4.18 -2.17
N SER A 265 24.04 -3.36 -1.22
CA SER A 265 24.30 -1.91 -1.20
C SER A 265 24.97 -1.43 0.08
N GLY A 266 26.16 -1.98 0.37
CA GLY A 266 27.16 -1.23 1.15
C GLY A 266 27.73 -0.08 0.30
N PRO A 267 28.17 1.03 0.91
CA PRO A 267 28.80 2.12 0.17
C PRO A 267 30.02 1.56 -0.58
N ASN A 268 30.04 1.78 -1.89
CA ASN A 268 31.07 1.31 -2.81
C ASN A 268 32.37 2.08 -2.53
N ASP A 269 33.26 1.49 -1.74
CA ASP A 269 34.65 1.92 -1.62
C ASP A 269 35.41 1.34 -2.83
N ARG A 270 35.39 2.07 -3.95
CA ARG A 270 36.32 1.94 -5.09
C ARG A 270 36.53 3.28 -5.76
#